data_AF-A0AAC9W7F3-F1
#
_entry.id   AF-A0AAC9W7F3-F1
#
_cell.length_a   1.000
_cell.length_b   1.000
_cell.length_c   1.000
_cell.angle_alpha   90.00
_cell.angle_beta   90.00
_cell.angle_gamma   90.00
#
_symmetry.space_group_name_H-M   'P 1'
#
loop_
_entity.id
_entity.type
_entity.pdbx_description
1 polymer ?
#
loop_
_entity_poly.entity_id
_entity_poly.type
_entity_poly.pdbx_seq_one_letter_code
_entity_poly.pdbx_strand_id
1 'polypeptide(L)' 'MDKENMISQKLRTLLAEKNMRASNLAKETGIAQSTLSKITSGKSRSIQFDTIEKISKSLHVEPSELFTPCRPLGGHDK' A
#
# COMPACT_ATOMS: atom_id res chain seq x y z
N MET A 1 -14.23 13.67 -9.95
CA MET A 1 -13.37 13.92 -8.79
C MET A 1 -13.21 12.60 -8.07
N ASP A 2 -12.11 11.95 -8.39
CA ASP A 2 -11.80 10.57 -8.05
C ASP A 2 -11.78 10.40 -6.53
N LYS A 3 -12.62 9.48 -6.03
CA LYS A 3 -12.71 9.14 -4.61
C LYS A 3 -11.42 8.42 -4.22
N GLU A 4 -10.41 9.17 -3.79
CA GLU A 4 -9.15 8.61 -3.33
C GLU A 4 -9.36 7.74 -2.08
N ASN A 5 -8.75 6.56 -2.08
CA ASN A 5 -8.79 5.64 -0.96
C ASN A 5 -7.52 5.87 -0.13
N MET A 6 -7.62 6.05 1.19
CA MET A 6 -6.50 6.47 2.08
C MET A 6 -5.22 5.63 1.93
N ILE A 7 -5.36 4.35 1.56
CA ILE A 7 -4.26 3.39 1.42
C ILE A 7 -3.40 3.67 0.17
N SER A 8 -3.99 4.21 -0.90
CA SER A 8 -3.28 4.39 -2.17
C SER A 8 -2.17 5.42 -2.09
N GLN A 9 -2.41 6.50 -1.34
CA GLN A 9 -1.44 7.57 -1.08
C GLN A 9 -0.27 7.04 -0.26
N LYS A 10 -0.55 6.38 0.87
CA LYS A 10 0.47 5.84 1.76
C LYS A 10 1.32 4.78 1.07
N LEU A 11 0.70 3.89 0.30
CA LEU A 11 1.41 2.90 -0.50
C LEU A 11 2.38 3.56 -1.49
N ARG A 12 1.98 4.66 -2.13
CA ARG A 12 2.82 5.37 -3.10
C ARG A 12 4.03 6.02 -2.43
N THR A 13 3.86 6.58 -1.23
CA THR A 13 4.95 7.11 -0.41
C THR A 13 5.95 6.01 -0.05
N LEU A 14 5.47 4.90 0.51
CA LEU A 14 6.35 3.80 0.93
C LEU A 14 7.10 3.18 -0.27
N LEU A 15 6.44 3.07 -1.42
CA LEU A 15 7.06 2.63 -2.67
C LEU A 15 8.15 3.61 -3.12
N ALA A 16 7.92 4.92 -3.02
CA ALA A 16 8.92 5.93 -3.36
C ALA A 16 10.13 5.88 -2.41
N GLU A 17 9.89 5.76 -1.11
CA GLU A 17 10.94 5.65 -0.08
C GLU A 17 11.81 4.41 -0.27
N LYS A 18 11.21 3.27 -0.65
CA LYS A 18 11.91 2.00 -0.90
C LYS A 18 12.40 1.85 -2.35
N ASN A 19 12.27 2.88 -3.20
CA ASN A 19 12.56 2.83 -4.64
C ASN A 19 11.88 1.65 -5.37
N MET A 20 10.72 1.22 -4.92
CA MET A 20 10.02 0.03 -5.40
C MET A 20 8.88 0.44 -6.35
N ARG A 21 8.74 -0.27 -7.48
CA ARG A 21 7.65 -0.02 -8.44
C ARG A 21 6.46 -0.94 -8.17
N ALA A 22 5.25 -0.50 -8.54
CA ALA A 22 4.05 -1.33 -8.46
C ALA A 22 4.18 -2.67 -9.21
N SER A 23 4.98 -2.71 -10.29
CA SER A 23 5.29 -3.95 -11.03
C SER A 23 6.18 -4.92 -10.23
N ASN A 24 7.09 -4.41 -9.40
CA ASN A 24 7.91 -5.24 -8.52
C ASN A 24 7.07 -5.72 -7.34
N LEU A 25 6.26 -4.83 -6.78
CA LEU A 25 5.29 -5.17 -5.75
C LEU A 25 4.34 -6.29 -6.24
N ALA A 26 3.87 -6.25 -7.48
CA ALA A 26 3.05 -7.31 -8.07
C ALA A 26 3.74 -8.68 -8.04
N LYS A 27 5.04 -8.71 -8.35
CA LYS A 27 5.85 -9.93 -8.34
C LYS A 27 6.12 -10.43 -6.92
N GLU A 28 6.43 -9.52 -6.00
CA GLU A 28 6.71 -9.87 -4.59
C GLU A 28 5.46 -10.34 -3.84
N THR A 29 4.35 -9.63 -4.03
CA THR A 29 3.08 -9.93 -3.35
C THR A 29 2.30 -11.05 -4.02
N GLY A 30 2.61 -11.37 -5.29
CA GLY A 30 1.80 -12.28 -6.12
C GLY A 30 0.43 -11.71 -6.51
N ILE A 31 0.20 -10.41 -6.32
CA ILE A 31 -1.06 -9.76 -6.69
C ILE A 31 -1.00 -9.31 -8.15
N ALA A 32 -2.10 -9.55 -8.88
CA ALA A 32 -2.22 -9.08 -10.25
C ALA A 32 -2.01 -7.56 -10.37
N GLN A 33 -1.22 -7.14 -11.36
CA GLN A 33 -0.91 -5.72 -11.57
C GLN A 33 -2.18 -4.88 -11.80
N SER A 34 -3.21 -5.45 -12.42
CA SER A 34 -4.53 -4.81 -12.59
C SER A 34 -5.23 -4.53 -11.26
N THR A 35 -5.10 -5.43 -10.28
CA THR A 35 -5.66 -5.24 -8.93
C THR A 35 -4.89 -4.17 -8.19
N LEU A 36 -3.55 -4.21 -8.23
CA LEU A 36 -2.71 -3.16 -7.65
C LEU A 36 -2.98 -1.80 -8.28
N SER A 37 -3.16 -1.71 -9.60
CA SER A 37 -3.51 -0.46 -10.27
C SER A 37 -4.85 0.09 -9.77
N LYS A 38 -5.88 -0.74 -9.57
CA LYS A 38 -7.16 -0.31 -8.98
C LYS A 38 -6.98 0.21 -7.55
N ILE A 39 -6.11 -0.45 -6.77
CA ILE A 39 -5.76 -0.04 -5.40
C ILE A 39 -5.03 1.30 -5.41
N THR A 40 -3.93 1.42 -6.15
CA THR A 40 -3.11 2.65 -6.23
C THR A 40 -3.86 3.82 -6.88
N SER A 41 -4.85 3.57 -7.73
CA SER A 41 -5.72 4.61 -8.28
C SER A 41 -6.93 4.96 -7.39
N GLY A 42 -7.10 4.33 -6.21
CA GLY A 42 -8.24 4.58 -5.33
C GLY A 42 -9.59 4.06 -5.87
N LYS A 43 -9.58 3.28 -6.94
CA LYS A 43 -10.78 2.70 -7.56
C LYS A 43 -11.28 1.46 -6.82
N SER A 44 -10.48 0.90 -5.92
CA SER A 44 -10.87 -0.21 -5.05
C SER A 44 -11.54 0.31 -3.78
N ARG A 45 -12.86 0.11 -3.69
CA ARG A 45 -13.67 0.41 -2.50
C ARG A 45 -13.44 -0.57 -1.34
N SER A 46 -13.01 -1.78 -1.64
CA SER A 46 -12.82 -2.87 -0.69
C SER A 46 -11.59 -3.66 -1.09
N ILE A 47 -10.53 -3.56 -0.29
CA ILE A 47 -9.29 -4.31 -0.48
C ILE A 47 -9.33 -5.48 0.50
N GLN A 48 -9.02 -6.68 0.01
CA GLN A 48 -8.94 -7.84 0.88
C GLN A 48 -7.76 -7.68 1.86
N PHE A 49 -7.98 -8.10 3.11
CA PHE A 49 -6.94 -8.06 4.13
C PHE A 49 -5.69 -8.84 3.69
N ASP A 50 -5.85 -10.00 3.05
CA ASP A 50 -4.75 -10.77 2.43
C ASP A 50 -3.87 -9.92 1.49
N THR A 51 -4.49 -9.05 0.68
CA THR A 51 -3.75 -8.15 -0.20
C THR A 51 -2.95 -7.14 0.60
N ILE A 52 -3.54 -6.58 1.65
CA ILE A 52 -2.88 -5.60 2.52
C ILE A 52 -1.72 -6.26 3.27
N GLU A 53 -1.91 -7.45 3.82
CA GLU A 53 -0.85 -8.22 4.47
C GLU A 53 0.30 -8.52 3.53
N LYS A 54 0.03 -8.95 2.29
CA LYS A 54 1.08 -9.21 1.31
C LYS A 54 1.87 -7.94 1.02
N ILE A 55 1.19 -6.83 0.77
CA ILE A 55 1.82 -5.53 0.51
C ILE A 55 2.64 -5.10 1.72
N SER A 56 2.06 -5.12 2.92
CA SER A 56 2.73 -4.68 4.14
C SER A 56 3.97 -5.53 4.42
N LYS A 57 3.87 -6.85 4.22
CA LYS A 57 4.97 -7.80 4.39
C LYS A 57 6.09 -7.58 3.36
N SER A 58 5.76 -7.32 2.10
CA SER A 58 6.76 -6.97 1.07
C SER A 58 7.48 -5.65 1.38
N LEU A 59 6.76 -4.65 1.89
CA LEU A 59 7.38 -3.38 2.28
C LEU A 59 8.03 -3.40 3.68
N HIS A 60 7.86 -4.50 4.41
CA HIS A 60 8.28 -4.69 5.79
C HIS A 60 7.72 -3.60 6.72
N VAL A 61 6.42 -3.34 6.57
CA VAL A 61 5.63 -2.39 7.36
C VAL A 61 4.41 -3.11 7.95
N GLU A 62 3.80 -2.53 8.97
CA GLU A 62 2.56 -3.05 9.50
C GLU A 62 1.36 -2.70 8.60
N PRO A 63 0.35 -3.58 8.53
CA PRO A 63 -0.88 -3.30 7.79
C PRO A 63 -1.59 -2.06 8.34
N SER A 64 -1.54 -1.81 9.66
CA SER A 64 -2.03 -0.61 10.32
C SER A 64 -1.46 0.68 9.73
N GLU A 65 -0.16 0.69 9.43
CA GLU A 65 0.54 1.84 8.85
C GLU A 65 0.03 2.21 7.46
N LEU A 66 -0.49 1.25 6.70
CA LEU A 66 -1.10 1.47 5.39
C LEU A 66 -2.46 2.19 5.47
N PHE A 67 -3.14 2.13 6.61
CA PHE A 67 -4.42 2.81 6.84
C PHE A 67 -4.27 4.16 7.54
N THR A 68 -3.09 4.43 8.12
CA THR A 68 -2.86 5.66 8.89
C THR A 68 -2.81 6.87 7.95
N PRO A 69 -3.75 7.84 8.07
CA PRO A 69 -3.63 9.11 7.36
C PRO A 69 -2.37 9.81 7.82
N CYS A 70 -1.70 10.53 6.91
CA CYS A 70 -0.45 11.24 7.18
C CYS A 70 -0.55 12.10 8.45
N ARG A 71 -0.14 11.53 9.58
CA ARG A 71 0.15 12.21 10.83
C ARG A 71 1.57 11.81 11.16
N PRO A 72 2.48 12.76 11.42
CA PRO A 72 3.78 12.41 11.94
C PRO A 72 3.55 11.84 13.34
N LEU A 73 3.59 10.52 13.47
CA LEU A 73 3.65 9.85 14.75
C LEU A 73 4.96 9.06 14.74
N GLY A 74 5.91 9.56 15.52
CA GLY A 74 7.07 8.78 15.92
C GLY A 74 6.59 7.48 16.58
N GLY A 75 7.15 6.38 16.13
CA GLY A 75 6.73 5.04 16.52
C GLY A 75 7.37 4.02 15.60
N HIS A 76 8.70 4.00 15.53
CA HIS A 76 9.39 2.76 15.21
C HIS A 76 9.76 2.17 16.57
N ASP A 77 8.95 1.22 17.03
CA ASP A 77 9.36 0.30 18.08
C ASP A 77 10.56 -0.49 17.58
N LYS A 78 11.76 -0.10 18.03
CA LYS A 78 12.82 -1.00 18.52
C LYS A 78 13.94 -0.23 19.20
#